data_AF-A0A399FCS5-F1
#
_entry.id   AF-A0A399FCS5-F1
#
_cell.length_a   1.000
_cell.length_b   1.000
_cell.length_c   1.000
_cell.angle_alpha   90.00
_cell.angle_beta   90.00
_cell.angle_gamma   90.00
#
_symmetry.space_group_name_H-M   'P 1'
#
loop_
_entity.id
_entity.type
_entity.pdbx_description
1 polymer ?
#
loop_
_entity_poly.entity_id
_entity_poly.type
_entity_poly.pdbx_seq_one_letter_code
_entity_poly.pdbx_strand_id
1 'polypeptide(L)'
;MDDSDPQTPPPRLIGEVPYVFLLSAPRVVAEGVRQSLQARNIPVYLETPFTVPEAYLGTYTGTVSLWVPQVLYSEAVWIVERDRA
;
A
#
# COMPACT_ATOMS: atom_id res chain seq x y z
N MET A 1 1.90 19.55 -19.60
CA MET A 1 2.33 19.40 -18.20
C MET A 1 2.02 17.97 -17.86
N ASP A 2 2.90 17.07 -18.32
CA ASP A 2 2.75 15.62 -18.17
C ASP A 2 3.89 15.18 -17.27
N ASP A 3 3.65 15.30 -15.97
CA ASP A 3 4.51 14.77 -14.92
C ASP A 3 4.12 13.29 -14.71
N SER A 4 4.24 12.52 -15.79
CA SER A 4 4.05 11.07 -15.72
C SER A 4 5.39 10.48 -15.31
N ASP A 5 5.69 10.52 -14.02
CA ASP A 5 6.81 9.78 -13.43
C ASP A 5 6.64 8.29 -13.84
N PRO A 6 7.53 7.74 -14.69
CA PRO A 6 7.31 6.44 -15.33
C PRO A 6 7.35 5.26 -14.33
N GLN A 7 7.58 5.52 -13.04
CA GLN A 7 7.65 4.49 -12.01
C GLN A 7 6.42 4.39 -11.11
N THR A 8 5.45 5.30 -11.20
CA THR A 8 4.25 5.22 -10.34
C THR A 8 3.16 4.40 -11.02
N PRO A 9 2.72 3.28 -10.42
CA PRO A 9 1.62 2.47 -10.96
C PRO A 9 0.35 3.31 -11.14
N PRO A 10 -0.47 3.03 -12.17
CA PRO A 10 -1.76 3.72 -12.31
C PRO A 10 -2.64 3.47 -11.07
N PRO A 11 -3.50 4.44 -10.69
CA PRO A 11 -4.47 4.25 -9.62
C PRO A 11 -5.36 3.03 -9.87
N ARG A 12 -5.74 2.34 -8.80
CA ARG A 12 -6.65 1.19 -8.82
C ARG A 12 -7.99 1.57 -8.26
N LEU A 13 -9.07 1.18 -8.94
CA LEU A 13 -10.41 1.29 -8.38
C LEU A 13 -10.70 0.04 -7.56
N ILE A 14 -10.88 0.20 -6.25
CA ILE A 14 -11.19 -0.90 -5.33
C ILE A 14 -12.60 -0.67 -4.81
N GLY A 15 -13.54 -1.47 -5.31
CA GLY A 15 -14.96 -1.14 -5.22
C GLY A 15 -15.26 0.13 -6.03
N GLU A 16 -15.60 1.22 -5.35
CA GLU A 16 -15.90 2.54 -5.95
C GLU A 16 -14.91 3.62 -5.51
N VAL A 17 -13.87 3.26 -4.74
CA VAL A 17 -12.91 4.22 -4.20
C VAL A 17 -11.61 4.14 -5.00
N PRO A 18 -11.05 5.26 -5.47
CA PRO A 18 -9.75 5.27 -6.11
C PRO A 18 -8.64 5.11 -5.07
N TYR A 19 -7.80 4.11 -5.27
CA TYR A 19 -6.62 3.83 -4.48
C TYR A 19 -5.35 4.14 -5.29
N VAL A 20 -4.37 4.76 -4.65
CA VAL A 20 -3.07 5.07 -5.24
C VAL A 20 -1.98 4.27 -4.56
N PHE A 21 -0.91 4.02 -5.31
CA PHE A 21 0.25 3.31 -4.80
C PHE A 21 0.93 4.14 -3.70
N LEU A 22 1.21 3.51 -2.56
CA LEU A 22 1.94 4.13 -1.46
C LEU A 22 3.41 3.69 -1.46
N LEU A 23 3.64 2.38 -1.35
CA LEU A 23 4.99 1.80 -1.33
C LEU A 23 4.97 0.30 -1.62
N SER A 24 6.14 -0.26 -1.93
CA SER A 24 6.39 -1.70 -1.94
C SER A 24 7.46 -2.05 -0.92
N ALA A 25 7.24 -3.09 -0.13
CA ALA A 25 8.18 -3.55 0.89
C ALA A 25 8.01 -5.05 1.16
N PRO A 26 8.99 -5.72 1.80
CA PRO A 26 8.80 -7.08 2.31
C PRO A 26 7.55 -7.15 3.20
N ARG A 27 6.79 -8.25 3.12
CA ARG A 27 5.49 -8.39 3.79
C ARG A 27 5.50 -7.96 5.27
N VAL A 28 6.52 -8.36 6.03
CA VAL A 28 6.64 -8.03 7.46
C VAL A 28 6.66 -6.52 7.68
N VAL A 29 7.42 -5.79 6.85
CA VAL A 29 7.50 -4.32 6.91
C VAL A 29 6.17 -3.71 6.46
N ALA A 30 5.59 -4.20 5.37
CA ALA A 30 4.34 -3.70 4.83
C ALA A 30 3.14 -3.87 5.79
N GLU A 31 3.06 -4.99 6.51
CA GLU A 31 2.04 -5.21 7.54
C GLU A 31 2.22 -4.26 8.74
N GLY A 32 3.47 -3.95 9.13
CA GLY A 32 3.75 -2.92 10.14
C GLY A 32 3.26 -1.54 9.71
N VAL A 33 3.56 -1.12 8.48
CA VAL A 33 3.06 0.15 7.91
C VAL A 33 1.53 0.15 7.85
N ARG A 34 0.93 -0.95 7.39
CA ARG A 34 -0.52 -1.11 7.35
C ARG A 34 -1.13 -0.94 8.73
N GLN A 35 -0.56 -1.56 9.76
CA GLN A 35 -1.05 -1.44 11.13
C GLN A 35 -0.97 0.01 11.63
N SER A 36 0.14 0.71 11.37
CA SER A 36 0.30 2.13 11.68
C SER A 36 -0.75 3.02 11.02
N LEU A 37 -1.08 2.77 9.75
CA LEU A 37 -2.09 3.53 9.01
C LEU A 37 -3.52 3.21 9.50
N GLN A 38 -3.81 1.93 9.72
CA GLN A 38 -5.12 1.48 10.21
C GLN A 38 -5.41 1.97 11.63
N ALA A 39 -4.40 2.07 12.49
CA ALA A 39 -4.53 2.68 13.81
C ALA A 39 -4.98 4.16 13.77
N ARG A 40 -4.83 4.81 12.62
CA ARG A 40 -5.24 6.19 12.34
C ARG A 40 -6.47 6.26 11.42
N ASN A 41 -7.20 5.16 11.28
CA ASN A 41 -8.39 5.02 10.42
C ASN A 41 -8.13 5.20 8.92
N ILE A 42 -6.89 5.01 8.45
CA ILE A 42 -6.59 5.00 7.02
C ILE A 42 -6.73 3.56 6.51
N PRO A 43 -7.68 3.27 5.60
CA PRO A 43 -7.80 1.94 5.01
C PRO A 43 -6.63 1.70 4.05
N VAL A 44 -6.18 0.44 4.01
CA VAL A 44 -5.01 0.03 3.23
C VAL A 44 -5.35 -1.26 2.51
N TYR A 45 -5.10 -1.27 1.20
CA TYR A 45 -5.16 -2.47 0.38
C TYR A 45 -3.75 -3.02 0.16
N LEU A 46 -3.57 -4.30 0.49
CA LEU A 46 -2.30 -5.01 0.33
C LEU A 46 -2.41 -5.94 -0.87
N GLU A 47 -1.56 -5.70 -1.86
CA GLU A 47 -1.50 -6.48 -3.08
C GLU A 47 -0.28 -7.41 -3.07
N THR A 48 -0.53 -8.70 -3.30
CA THR A 48 0.51 -9.70 -3.57
C THR A 48 0.71 -9.87 -5.07
N PRO A 49 1.93 -10.18 -5.54
CA PRO A 49 2.22 -10.33 -6.97
C PRO A 49 1.64 -11.61 -7.60
N PHE A 50 0.93 -12.45 -6.85
CA PHE A 50 0.32 -13.69 -7.34
C PHE A 50 -1.16 -13.76 -7.01
N THR A 51 -1.91 -14.44 -7.87
CA THR A 51 -3.38 -14.61 -7.79
C THR A 51 -3.79 -15.96 -7.19
N VAL A 52 -2.84 -16.74 -6.66
CA VAL A 52 -3.06 -18.15 -6.29
C VAL A 52 -3.52 -18.34 -4.84
N PRO A 53 -4.35 -19.36 -4.55
CA PRO A 53 -4.70 -19.74 -3.19
C PRO A 53 -3.53 -20.39 -2.41
N GLU A 54 -2.39 -20.70 -3.06
CA GLU A 54 -1.16 -21.17 -2.40
C GLU A 54 -0.38 -20.11 -1.62
N ALA A 55 -0.89 -18.87 -1.51
CA ALA A 55 -0.52 -18.02 -0.40
C ALA A 55 -1.15 -18.61 0.88
N TYR A 56 -0.58 -19.72 1.36
CA TYR A 56 -0.81 -20.21 2.72
C TYR A 56 -0.66 -19.00 3.63
N LEU A 57 -1.79 -18.55 4.18
CA LEU A 57 -1.89 -17.42 5.09
C LEU A 57 -0.73 -17.48 6.09
N GLY A 58 0.26 -16.59 5.92
CA GLY A 58 1.35 -16.39 6.87
C GLY A 58 2.77 -16.76 6.42
N THR A 59 3.00 -17.39 5.27
CA THR A 59 4.37 -17.82 4.88
C THR A 59 5.03 -17.00 3.77
N TYR A 60 4.26 -16.22 2.99
CA TYR A 60 4.85 -15.37 1.96
C TYR A 60 5.53 -14.14 2.59
N THR A 61 6.86 -14.14 2.58
CA THR A 61 7.68 -13.03 3.10
C THR A 61 8.20 -12.08 2.02
N GLY A 62 7.82 -12.31 0.76
CA GLY A 62 8.27 -11.50 -0.36
C GLY A 62 7.66 -10.09 -0.39
N THR A 63 8.03 -9.34 -1.43
CA THR A 63 7.61 -7.95 -1.61
C THR A 63 6.12 -7.87 -1.94
N VAL A 64 5.41 -7.01 -1.21
CA VAL A 64 4.00 -6.68 -1.43
C VAL A 64 3.85 -5.18 -1.65
N SER A 65 2.77 -4.79 -2.31
CA SER A 65 2.46 -3.39 -2.58
C SER A 65 1.32 -2.92 -1.69
N LEU A 66 1.48 -1.73 -1.10
CA LEU A 66 0.46 -1.07 -0.31
C LEU A 66 -0.20 0.04 -1.12
N TRP A 67 -1.51 0.11 -1.03
CA TRP A 67 -2.34 1.09 -1.68
C TRP A 67 -3.25 1.74 -0.66
N VAL A 68 -3.49 3.05 -0.81
CA VAL A 68 -4.36 3.84 0.07
C VAL A 68 -5.36 4.66 -0.75
N PRO A 69 -6.52 5.04 -0.21
CA PRO A 69 -7.42 5.95 -0.91
C PRO A 69 -6.70 7.21 -1.33
N GLN A 70 -6.91 7.63 -2.58
CA GLN A 70 -6.28 8.82 -3.15
C GLN A 70 -6.47 10.06 -2.27
N VAL A 71 -7.66 10.20 -1.70
CA VAL A 71 -8.02 11.33 -0.82
C VAL A 71 -7.24 11.37 0.50
N LEU A 72 -6.62 10.26 0.91
CA LEU A 72 -5.82 10.13 2.14
C LEU A 72 -4.33 9.97 1.86
N TYR A 73 -3.90 10.07 0.59
CA TYR A 73 -2.54 9.79 0.19
C TYR A 73 -1.51 10.66 0.92
N SER A 74 -1.72 11.98 0.96
CA SER A 74 -0.81 12.90 1.63
C SER A 74 -0.64 12.57 3.12
N GLU A 75 -1.74 12.27 3.81
CA GLU A 75 -1.71 11.88 5.22
C GLU A 75 -0.95 10.56 5.43
N ALA A 76 -1.20 9.57 4.57
CA ALA A 76 -0.50 8.29 4.62
C ALA A 76 1.02 8.44 4.41
N VAL A 77 1.45 9.28 3.47
CA VAL A 77 2.88 9.59 3.24
C VAL A 77 3.49 10.22 4.49
N TRP A 78 2.83 11.23 5.08
CA TRP A 78 3.31 11.88 6.30
C TRP A 78 3.49 10.91 7.46
N ILE A 79 2.55 9.97 7.63
CA ILE A 79 2.62 8.94 8.67
C ILE A 79 3.81 8.01 8.45
N VAL A 80 4.00 7.53 7.22
CA VAL A 80 5.10 6.61 6.89
C VAL A 80 6.45 7.28 7.12
N GLU A 81 6.61 8.51 6.68
CA GLU A 81 7.86 9.25 6.84
C GLU A 81 8.14 9.58 8.31
N ARG A 82 7.09 9.88 9.10
CA ARG A 82 7.23 10.11 10.54
C ARG A 82 7.62 8.85 11.30
N ASP A 83 7.00 7.71 10.99
CA ASP A 83 7.25 6.44 11.69
C ASP A 83 8.62 5.82 11.27
N ARG A 84 9.29 6.37 10.24
CA ARG A 84 10.67 6.02 9.83
C ARG A 84 11.76 6.79 10.57
N ALA A 85 11.43 7.92 11.21
CA ALA A 85 12.36 8.78 11.96
C ALA A 85 12.49 8.34 13.43
#